data_AF-A0A3M2GZK6-F1
#
_entry.id   AF-A0A3M2GZK6-F1
#
_cell.length_a   1.000
_cell.length_b   1.000
_cell.length_c   1.000
_cell.angle_alpha   90.00
_cell.angle_beta   90.00
_cell.angle_gamma   90.00
#
_symmetry.space_group_name_H-M   'P 1'
#
loop_
_entity.id
_entity.type
_entity.pdbx_description
1 polymer ?
#
loop_
_entity_poly.entity_id
_entity_poly.type
_entity_poly.pdbx_seq_one_letter_code
_entity_poly.pdbx_strand_id
1 'polypeptide(L)'
;MRILLLCCLVLVAACQSREVLPPPAPIAPLGREHADLGRILELASGRSISPQQLVEQLAGAERVLVGEQHDNPDHHALQLWLSRELAKRRPQGSVLLEMLTPDQQDKVAAAQAAARAGRLPGDPFGALSWQPGWDWSLYGPLVLHQLRQPYPLLAANLQRAEILQIYRQRPALQGERSAAAQVQARLLEDIRESHCQLLPDSQLPAMLAVQQQRDRRMAEALLAAPRPSLLLAGAFHVRKDLGVPLHLADLGAGAGQAVLILAEVGKPVSAAQADYAWFTAAQPQQDHCAKLRP
;
A
#
# COMPACT_ATOMS: atom_id res chain seq x y z
N MET A 1 3.69 -63.16 -11.28
CA MET A 1 4.21 -61.93 -11.93
C MET A 1 3.10 -60.99 -12.42
N ARG A 2 2.01 -60.73 -11.67
CA ARG A 2 0.96 -59.78 -12.10
C ARG A 2 0.35 -58.90 -10.99
N ILE A 3 0.77 -59.05 -9.73
CA ILE A 3 0.18 -58.32 -8.59
C ILE A 3 1.11 -57.22 -8.04
N LEU A 4 2.37 -57.17 -8.49
CA LEU A 4 3.35 -56.17 -8.04
C LEU A 4 3.39 -54.88 -8.88
N LEU A 5 2.55 -54.77 -9.92
CA LEU A 5 2.53 -53.60 -10.81
C LEU A 5 1.43 -52.57 -10.50
N LEU A 6 0.61 -52.79 -9.47
CA LEU A 6 -0.48 -51.87 -9.10
C LEU A 6 -0.16 -50.94 -7.91
N CYS A 7 1.02 -51.03 -7.31
CA CYS A 7 1.41 -50.18 -6.18
C CYS A 7 2.25 -48.94 -6.57
N CYS A 8 2.67 -48.80 -7.84
CA CYS A 8 3.48 -47.66 -8.28
C CYS A 8 2.67 -46.49 -8.88
N LEU A 9 1.33 -46.57 -8.94
CA LEU A 9 0.48 -45.56 -9.59
C LEU A 9 -0.25 -44.60 -8.62
N VAL A 10 0.00 -44.68 -7.31
CA VAL A 10 -0.70 -43.83 -6.30
C VAL A 10 0.21 -42.76 -5.68
N LEU A 11 1.49 -42.68 -6.06
CA LEU A 11 2.43 -41.68 -5.51
C LEU A 11 2.56 -40.38 -6.33
N VAL A 12 1.67 -40.13 -7.29
CA VAL A 12 1.46 -38.77 -7.80
C VAL A 12 0.42 -38.09 -6.90
N ALA A 13 0.73 -38.03 -5.60
CA ALA A 13 0.02 -37.17 -4.66
C ALA A 13 0.38 -35.73 -5.03
N ALA A 14 -0.45 -35.19 -5.93
CA ALA A 14 -0.62 -33.81 -6.28
C ALA A 14 0.17 -32.84 -5.39
N CYS A 15 1.26 -32.29 -5.94
CA CYS A 15 1.66 -30.93 -5.64
C CYS A 15 0.51 -30.03 -6.12
N GLN A 16 -0.61 -30.00 -5.39
CA GLN A 16 -1.58 -28.93 -5.51
C GLN A 16 -0.86 -27.71 -4.96
N SER A 17 -0.14 -26.99 -5.84
CA SER A 17 0.09 -25.58 -5.65
C SER A 17 -1.28 -24.98 -5.35
N ARG A 18 -1.58 -24.75 -4.06
CA ARG A 18 -2.89 -24.27 -3.61
C ARG A 18 -3.18 -23.00 -4.36
N GLU A 19 -3.97 -23.00 -5.41
CA GLU A 19 -4.23 -21.80 -6.21
C GLU A 19 -4.71 -20.66 -5.31
N VAL A 20 -4.32 -19.43 -5.64
CA VAL A 20 -4.88 -18.26 -4.96
C VAL A 20 -6.39 -18.22 -5.21
N LEU A 21 -7.14 -17.71 -4.23
CA LEU A 21 -8.56 -17.46 -4.44
C LEU A 21 -8.76 -16.44 -5.58
N PRO A 22 -9.87 -16.50 -6.32
CA PRO A 22 -10.18 -15.45 -7.29
C PRO A 22 -10.21 -14.07 -6.60
N PRO A 23 -9.70 -13.01 -7.26
CA PRO A 23 -9.82 -11.66 -6.75
C PRO A 23 -11.29 -11.26 -6.53
N PRO A 24 -11.58 -10.30 -5.62
CA PRO A 24 -12.93 -9.79 -5.44
C PRO A 24 -13.48 -9.20 -6.74
N ALA A 25 -14.80 -9.32 -6.92
CA ALA A 25 -15.48 -8.67 -8.03
C ALA A 25 -15.40 -7.14 -7.90
N PRO A 26 -15.40 -6.38 -9.02
CA PRO A 26 -15.30 -4.93 -8.96
C PRO A 26 -16.44 -4.26 -8.19
N ILE A 27 -16.13 -3.26 -7.37
CA ILE A 27 -17.09 -2.57 -6.49
C ILE A 27 -17.44 -1.20 -7.07
N ALA A 28 -16.43 -0.42 -7.47
CA ALA A 28 -16.58 0.92 -7.98
C ALA A 28 -17.46 0.98 -9.24
N PRO A 29 -18.16 2.10 -9.48
CA PRO A 29 -19.22 2.14 -10.47
C PRO A 29 -18.72 2.38 -11.90
N LEU A 30 -17.56 3.02 -12.09
CA LEU A 30 -17.08 3.43 -13.42
C LEU A 30 -16.03 2.48 -13.99
N GLY A 31 -15.84 2.54 -15.31
CA GLY A 31 -14.79 1.76 -15.99
C GLY A 31 -15.03 0.25 -16.07
N ARG A 32 -16.26 -0.21 -15.80
CA ARG A 32 -16.61 -1.64 -15.77
C ARG A 32 -16.49 -2.37 -17.12
N GLU A 33 -16.51 -1.63 -18.22
CA GLU A 33 -16.36 -2.16 -19.58
C GLU A 33 -14.98 -1.87 -20.18
N HIS A 34 -14.07 -1.27 -19.39
CA HIS A 34 -12.75 -0.93 -19.89
C HIS A 34 -11.91 -2.19 -20.16
N ALA A 35 -11.21 -2.22 -21.29
CA ALA A 35 -10.47 -3.41 -21.75
C ALA A 35 -9.38 -3.89 -20.77
N ASP A 36 -8.78 -2.96 -20.03
CA ASP A 36 -7.76 -3.28 -19.00
C ASP A 36 -8.34 -3.64 -17.62
N LEU A 37 -9.65 -3.65 -17.42
CA LEU A 37 -10.23 -3.98 -16.11
C LEU A 37 -9.79 -5.37 -15.63
N GLY A 38 -9.20 -5.44 -14.44
CA GLY A 38 -8.69 -6.68 -13.84
C GLY A 38 -7.34 -7.12 -14.39
N ARG A 39 -6.78 -6.43 -15.38
CA ARG A 39 -5.47 -6.74 -15.95
C ARG A 39 -4.36 -6.41 -14.94
N ILE A 40 -3.38 -7.30 -14.83
CA ILE A 40 -2.17 -7.11 -14.05
C ILE A 40 -0.99 -7.09 -14.99
N LEU A 41 -0.18 -6.03 -14.94
CA LEU A 41 1.02 -5.87 -15.77
C LEU A 41 2.28 -5.98 -14.93
N GLU A 42 3.24 -6.75 -15.44
CA GLU A 42 4.67 -6.63 -15.09
C GLU A 42 5.25 -5.49 -15.95
N LEU A 43 5.50 -4.34 -15.33
CA LEU A 43 5.71 -3.09 -16.07
C LEU A 43 7.03 -3.07 -16.86
N ALA A 44 8.07 -3.74 -16.37
CA ALA A 44 9.36 -3.81 -17.04
C ALA A 44 9.29 -4.54 -18.40
N SER A 45 8.44 -5.56 -18.51
CA SER A 45 8.28 -6.36 -19.73
C SER A 45 7.02 -6.00 -20.53
N GLY A 46 6.07 -5.29 -19.93
CA GLY A 46 4.74 -5.04 -20.48
C GLY A 46 3.83 -6.27 -20.50
N ARG A 47 4.28 -7.39 -19.92
CA ARG A 47 3.57 -8.66 -19.95
C ARG A 47 2.39 -8.65 -18.99
N SER A 48 1.24 -9.14 -19.45
CA SER A 48 0.12 -9.44 -18.56
C SER A 48 0.40 -10.70 -17.75
N ILE A 49 0.19 -10.63 -16.44
CA ILE A 49 0.37 -11.76 -15.52
C ILE A 49 -0.94 -12.10 -14.81
N SER A 50 -1.06 -13.33 -14.32
CA SER A 50 -2.21 -13.76 -13.52
C SER A 50 -2.10 -13.31 -12.06
N PRO A 51 -3.20 -13.28 -11.30
CA PRO A 51 -3.16 -13.02 -9.86
C PRO A 51 -2.26 -14.01 -9.09
N GLN A 52 -2.24 -15.29 -9.51
CA GLN A 52 -1.33 -16.29 -8.94
C GLN A 52 0.13 -15.89 -9.15
N GLN A 53 0.50 -15.53 -10.38
CA GLN A 53 1.86 -15.11 -10.71
C GLN A 53 2.26 -13.86 -9.92
N LEU A 54 1.36 -12.87 -9.82
CA LEU A 54 1.61 -11.67 -9.00
C LEU A 54 1.94 -12.06 -7.55
N VAL A 55 1.11 -12.89 -6.92
CA VAL A 55 1.33 -13.31 -5.52
C VAL A 55 2.65 -14.08 -5.36
N GLU A 56 3.00 -14.95 -6.31
CA GLU A 56 4.28 -15.67 -6.30
C GLU A 56 5.48 -14.72 -6.38
N GLN A 57 5.42 -13.72 -7.26
CA GLN A 57 6.49 -12.73 -7.39
C GLN A 57 6.62 -11.86 -6.13
N LEU A 58 5.49 -11.36 -5.60
CA LEU A 58 5.48 -10.55 -4.38
C LEU A 58 5.86 -11.35 -3.12
N ALA A 59 5.66 -12.67 -3.11
CA ALA A 59 6.14 -13.54 -2.05
C ALA A 59 7.68 -13.68 -2.02
N GLY A 60 8.38 -13.36 -3.11
CA GLY A 60 9.85 -13.36 -3.15
C GLY A 60 10.49 -12.09 -2.56
N ALA A 61 9.74 -11.00 -2.40
CA ALA A 61 10.28 -9.72 -1.95
C ALA A 61 10.37 -9.61 -0.42
N GLU A 62 11.44 -8.99 0.07
CA GLU A 62 11.60 -8.69 1.51
C GLU A 62 10.67 -7.56 1.97
N ARG A 63 10.36 -6.63 1.06
CA ARG A 63 9.43 -5.52 1.30
C ARG A 63 8.48 -5.42 0.12
N VAL A 64 7.19 -5.45 0.39
CA VAL A 64 6.15 -5.17 -0.62
C VAL A 64 5.53 -3.83 -0.29
N LEU A 65 5.50 -2.91 -1.26
CA LEU A 65 4.83 -1.61 -1.12
C LEU A 65 3.62 -1.62 -2.07
N VAL A 66 2.42 -1.43 -1.53
CA VAL A 66 1.18 -1.41 -2.31
C VAL A 66 0.59 -0.01 -2.27
N GLY A 67 0.48 0.57 -3.46
CA GLY A 67 -0.07 1.89 -3.70
C GLY A 67 -1.57 1.83 -3.94
N GLU A 68 -2.33 2.66 -3.25
CA GLU A 68 -3.77 2.80 -3.44
C GLU A 68 -4.17 4.23 -3.84
N GLN A 69 -5.35 4.34 -4.44
CA GLN A 69 -6.21 5.50 -4.29
C GLN A 69 -7.15 5.27 -3.10
N HIS A 70 -7.13 6.18 -2.12
CA HIS A 70 -7.72 5.98 -0.79
C HIS A 70 -9.25 5.81 -0.79
N ASP A 71 -9.96 6.40 -1.75
CA ASP A 71 -11.43 6.37 -1.82
C ASP A 71 -11.97 5.26 -2.72
N ASN A 72 -11.11 4.46 -3.35
CA ASN A 72 -11.51 3.43 -4.29
C ASN A 72 -11.71 2.07 -3.59
N PRO A 73 -12.95 1.57 -3.43
CA PRO A 73 -13.24 0.37 -2.64
C PRO A 73 -12.61 -0.90 -3.20
N ASP A 74 -12.37 -0.98 -4.51
CA ASP A 74 -11.70 -2.12 -5.14
C ASP A 74 -10.28 -2.27 -4.60
N HIS A 75 -9.59 -1.16 -4.37
CA HIS A 75 -8.22 -1.18 -3.83
C HIS A 75 -8.17 -1.80 -2.43
N HIS A 76 -9.08 -1.42 -1.55
CA HIS A 76 -9.17 -1.96 -0.19
C HIS A 76 -9.52 -3.45 -0.18
N ALA A 77 -10.46 -3.86 -1.04
CA ALA A 77 -10.84 -5.26 -1.20
C ALA A 77 -9.66 -6.10 -1.71
N LEU A 78 -8.90 -5.57 -2.67
CA LEU A 78 -7.69 -6.21 -3.21
C LEU A 78 -6.54 -6.27 -2.21
N GLN A 79 -6.34 -5.25 -1.38
CA GLN A 79 -5.33 -5.29 -0.32
C GLN A 79 -5.63 -6.36 0.73
N LEU A 80 -6.90 -6.51 1.11
CA LEU A 80 -7.34 -7.57 2.02
C LEU A 80 -7.15 -8.95 1.37
N TRP A 81 -7.52 -9.10 0.10
CA TRP A 81 -7.27 -10.33 -0.66
C TRP A 81 -5.77 -10.64 -0.72
N LEU A 82 -4.95 -9.68 -1.12
CA LEU A 82 -3.51 -9.84 -1.26
C LEU A 82 -2.84 -10.19 0.07
N SER A 83 -3.24 -9.55 1.17
CA SER A 83 -2.74 -9.86 2.51
C SER A 83 -3.01 -11.33 2.89
N ARG A 84 -4.20 -11.84 2.57
CA ARG A 84 -4.58 -13.24 2.82
C ARG A 84 -3.81 -14.21 1.95
N GLU A 85 -3.64 -13.89 0.66
CA GLU A 85 -2.95 -14.78 -0.27
C GLU A 85 -1.43 -14.80 -0.04
N LEU A 86 -0.80 -13.66 0.27
CA LEU A 86 0.61 -13.60 0.65
C LEU A 86 0.91 -14.39 1.92
N ALA A 87 0.05 -14.31 2.94
CA ALA A 87 0.21 -15.07 4.18
C ALA A 87 0.15 -16.60 3.97
N LYS A 88 -0.44 -17.08 2.87
CA LYS A 88 -0.42 -18.51 2.49
C LYS A 88 0.86 -18.93 1.77
N ARG A 89 1.65 -17.97 1.25
CA ARG A 89 2.85 -18.22 0.43
C ARG A 89 4.14 -17.98 1.17
N ARG A 90 4.16 -17.01 2.08
CA ARG A 90 5.33 -16.69 2.89
C ARG A 90 4.95 -16.31 4.32
N PRO A 91 5.86 -16.51 5.29
CA PRO A 91 5.77 -15.81 6.56
C PRO A 91 5.70 -14.30 6.33
N GLN A 92 4.85 -13.63 7.11
CA GLN A 92 4.76 -12.18 7.15
C GLN A 92 5.36 -11.72 8.47
N GLY A 93 6.33 -10.81 8.40
CA GLY A 93 6.99 -10.22 9.55
C GLY A 93 6.26 -9.01 10.11
N SER A 94 5.65 -8.19 9.25
CA SER A 94 4.91 -6.99 9.68
C SER A 94 4.00 -6.43 8.59
N VAL A 95 2.96 -5.69 8.98
CA VAL A 95 2.19 -4.84 8.08
C VAL A 95 2.24 -3.42 8.59
N LEU A 96 2.48 -2.46 7.70
CA LEU A 96 2.59 -1.04 8.01
C LEU A 96 1.48 -0.29 7.25
N LEU A 97 0.79 0.62 7.94
CA LEU A 97 -0.26 1.44 7.34
C LEU A 97 0.11 2.91 7.41
N GLU A 98 0.02 3.61 6.29
CA GLU A 98 0.07 5.08 6.25
C GLU A 98 -1.02 5.72 7.14
N MET A 99 -2.15 5.03 7.27
CA MET A 99 -3.33 5.52 7.98
C MET A 99 -3.13 5.58 9.49
N LEU A 100 -2.10 4.91 10.01
CA LEU A 100 -1.78 4.84 11.43
C LEU A 100 -0.59 5.75 11.76
N THR A 101 -0.71 6.48 12.87
CA THR A 101 0.32 7.38 13.40
C THR A 101 0.92 6.84 14.72
N PRO A 102 2.13 7.27 15.11
CA PRO A 102 2.83 6.73 16.29
C PRO A 102 2.02 6.80 17.60
N ASP A 103 1.21 7.83 17.79
CA ASP A 103 0.32 8.00 18.96
C ASP A 103 -0.82 6.98 19.03
N GLN A 104 -1.06 6.20 17.96
CA GLN A 104 -2.00 5.09 17.95
C GLN A 104 -1.34 3.73 18.26
N GLN A 105 0.00 3.64 18.30
CA GLN A 105 0.69 2.35 18.26
C GLN A 105 0.39 1.47 19.50
N ASP A 106 0.31 2.05 20.70
CA ASP A 106 -0.03 1.31 21.92
C ASP A 106 -1.46 0.76 21.88
N LYS A 107 -2.40 1.53 21.32
CA LYS A 107 -3.79 1.13 21.14
C LYS A 107 -3.91 -0.02 20.13
N VAL A 108 -3.18 0.07 19.02
CA VAL A 108 -3.09 -1.00 18.02
C VAL A 108 -2.52 -2.27 18.66
N ALA A 109 -1.43 -2.17 19.42
CA ALA A 109 -0.82 -3.32 20.10
C ALA A 109 -1.78 -3.98 21.11
N ALA A 110 -2.49 -3.18 21.90
CA ALA A 110 -3.52 -3.66 22.84
C ALA A 110 -4.67 -4.36 22.10
N ALA A 111 -5.16 -3.77 21.00
CA ALA A 111 -6.21 -4.36 20.18
C ALA A 111 -5.75 -5.68 19.52
N GLN A 112 -4.50 -5.78 19.06
CA GLN A 112 -3.93 -7.03 18.53
C GLN A 112 -3.85 -8.11 19.62
N ALA A 113 -3.38 -7.77 20.82
CA ALA A 113 -3.32 -8.70 21.94
C ALA A 113 -4.71 -9.22 22.32
N ALA A 114 -5.72 -8.35 22.37
CA ALA A 114 -7.11 -8.73 22.63
C ALA A 114 -7.67 -9.62 21.52
N ALA A 115 -7.46 -9.25 20.24
CA ALA A 115 -7.94 -10.01 19.09
C ALA A 115 -7.35 -11.43 19.04
N ARG A 116 -6.06 -11.59 19.34
CA ARG A 116 -5.40 -12.91 19.46
C ARG A 116 -5.93 -13.74 20.63
N ALA A 117 -6.40 -13.09 21.69
CA ALA A 117 -7.12 -13.73 22.79
C ALA A 117 -8.61 -13.98 22.49
N GLY A 118 -9.05 -13.86 21.21
CA GLY A 118 -10.43 -14.08 20.80
C GLY A 118 -11.40 -12.94 21.16
N ARG A 119 -10.89 -11.79 21.61
CA ARG A 119 -11.68 -10.63 22.06
C ARG A 119 -11.46 -9.46 21.14
N LEU A 120 -12.34 -9.28 20.16
CA LEU A 120 -12.33 -8.06 19.36
C LEU A 120 -13.05 -6.94 20.09
N PRO A 121 -12.58 -5.69 19.97
CA PRO A 121 -13.31 -4.55 20.50
C PRO A 121 -14.69 -4.46 19.84
N GLY A 122 -15.73 -4.23 20.65
CA GLY A 122 -17.08 -3.96 20.14
C GLY A 122 -17.17 -2.67 19.33
N ASP A 123 -16.29 -1.71 19.64
CA ASP A 123 -16.03 -0.50 18.85
C ASP A 123 -14.53 -0.42 18.47
N PRO A 124 -14.14 -0.98 17.31
CA PRO A 124 -12.77 -0.91 16.84
C PRO A 124 -12.33 0.51 16.47
N PHE A 125 -13.25 1.38 16.03
CA PHE A 125 -12.93 2.75 15.63
C PHE A 125 -12.44 3.55 16.85
N GLY A 126 -13.18 3.50 17.95
CA GLY A 126 -12.78 4.11 19.23
C GLY A 126 -11.54 3.45 19.82
N ALA A 127 -11.49 2.12 19.83
CA ALA A 127 -10.38 1.36 20.42
C ALA A 127 -9.03 1.69 19.78
N LEU A 128 -8.99 1.91 18.46
CA LEU A 128 -7.79 2.29 17.73
C LEU A 128 -7.55 3.81 17.69
N SER A 129 -8.52 4.59 18.16
CA SER A 129 -8.60 6.04 17.90
C SER A 129 -8.41 6.33 16.41
N TRP A 130 -9.15 5.60 15.58
CA TRP A 130 -9.04 5.68 14.14
C TRP A 130 -9.31 7.10 13.66
N GLN A 131 -8.46 7.61 12.77
CA GLN A 131 -8.55 8.99 12.31
C GLN A 131 -9.76 9.13 11.38
N PRO A 132 -10.65 10.11 11.58
CA PRO A 132 -11.87 10.27 10.78
C PRO A 132 -11.60 10.65 9.32
N GLY A 133 -10.37 11.07 8.99
CA GLY A 133 -9.95 11.32 7.60
C GLY A 133 -9.80 10.04 6.76
N TRP A 134 -9.81 8.87 7.40
CA TRP A 134 -9.77 7.56 6.72
C TRP A 134 -11.11 6.87 6.90
N ASP A 135 -11.85 6.63 5.82
CA ASP A 135 -13.19 6.02 5.89
C ASP A 135 -13.12 4.59 6.45
N TRP A 136 -13.66 4.40 7.65
CA TRP A 136 -13.66 3.10 8.33
C TRP A 136 -14.43 2.03 7.55
N SER A 137 -15.43 2.41 6.75
CA SER A 137 -16.17 1.45 5.94
C SER A 137 -15.29 0.76 4.88
N LEU A 138 -14.25 1.46 4.40
CA LEU A 138 -13.27 0.94 3.46
C LEU A 138 -12.15 0.17 4.18
N TYR A 139 -11.52 0.79 5.19
CA TYR A 139 -10.34 0.22 5.85
C TYR A 139 -10.67 -0.84 6.92
N GLY A 140 -11.85 -0.79 7.53
CA GLY A 140 -12.24 -1.63 8.66
C GLY A 140 -12.04 -3.14 8.43
N PRO A 141 -12.49 -3.73 7.31
CA PRO A 141 -12.27 -5.13 7.00
C PRO A 141 -10.78 -5.53 6.98
N LEU A 142 -9.92 -4.70 6.39
CA LEU A 142 -8.47 -4.90 6.35
C LEU A 142 -7.86 -4.79 7.75
N VAL A 143 -8.15 -3.70 8.47
CA VAL A 143 -7.60 -3.47 9.82
C VAL A 143 -8.00 -4.59 10.77
N LEU A 144 -9.28 -4.98 10.79
CA LEU A 144 -9.77 -6.08 11.62
C LEU A 144 -9.11 -7.42 11.25
N HIS A 145 -8.83 -7.65 9.97
CA HIS A 145 -8.08 -8.82 9.55
C HIS A 145 -6.65 -8.79 10.11
N GLN A 146 -5.95 -7.65 9.98
CA GLN A 146 -4.57 -7.49 10.46
C GLN A 146 -4.46 -7.56 11.99
N LEU A 147 -5.48 -7.10 12.73
CA LEU A 147 -5.48 -7.20 14.19
C LEU A 147 -5.40 -8.64 14.71
N ARG A 148 -5.93 -9.60 13.94
CA ARG A 148 -5.93 -11.03 14.30
C ARG A 148 -4.62 -11.74 13.94
N GLN A 149 -3.71 -11.08 13.25
CA GLN A 149 -2.50 -11.71 12.73
C GLN A 149 -1.42 -11.86 13.81
N PRO A 150 -0.52 -12.86 13.67
CA PRO A 150 0.54 -13.09 14.66
C PRO A 150 1.67 -12.05 14.60
N TYR A 151 1.77 -11.29 13.50
CA TYR A 151 2.77 -10.26 13.29
C TYR A 151 2.25 -8.86 13.67
N PRO A 152 3.14 -7.89 13.96
CA PRO A 152 2.75 -6.53 14.30
C PRO A 152 2.08 -5.79 13.13
N LEU A 153 1.02 -5.05 13.48
CA LEU A 153 0.47 -3.96 12.68
C LEU A 153 1.07 -2.65 13.17
N LEU A 154 1.74 -1.92 12.28
CA LEU A 154 2.57 -0.78 12.63
C LEU A 154 2.09 0.52 11.97
N ALA A 155 2.25 1.62 12.69
CA ALA A 155 2.15 2.96 12.16
C ALA A 155 3.30 3.25 11.17
N ALA A 156 2.98 3.84 10.03
CA ALA A 156 3.98 4.20 9.03
C ALA A 156 4.17 5.71 8.88
N ASN A 157 3.27 6.55 9.42
CA ASN A 157 3.18 7.96 9.06
C ASN A 157 3.60 8.91 10.20
N LEU A 158 3.56 10.20 9.93
CA LEU A 158 3.78 11.27 10.91
C LEU A 158 2.52 11.53 11.74
N GLN A 159 2.67 11.83 13.03
CA GLN A 159 1.56 12.34 13.83
C GLN A 159 1.31 13.83 13.55
N ARG A 160 0.11 14.32 13.87
CA ARG A 160 -0.33 15.70 13.59
C ARG A 160 0.64 16.78 14.10
N ALA A 161 1.18 16.60 15.30
CA ALA A 161 2.13 17.55 15.89
C ALA A 161 3.41 17.70 15.06
N GLU A 162 3.92 16.59 14.51
CA GLU A 162 5.11 16.57 13.65
C GLU A 162 4.81 17.27 12.31
N ILE A 163 3.66 16.98 11.71
CA ILE A 163 3.22 17.64 10.47
C ILE A 163 3.17 19.15 10.65
N LEU A 164 2.55 19.64 11.73
CA LEU A 164 2.46 21.08 12.02
C LEU A 164 3.83 21.72 12.29
N GLN A 165 4.77 20.97 12.87
CA GLN A 165 6.13 21.44 13.05
C GLN A 165 6.88 21.53 11.72
N ILE A 166 6.83 20.49 10.89
CA ILE A 166 7.46 20.43 9.56
C ILE A 166 6.90 21.51 8.65
N TYR A 167 5.58 21.71 8.66
CA TYR A 167 4.94 22.77 7.88
C TYR A 167 5.49 24.16 8.22
N ARG A 168 5.70 24.44 9.51
CA ARG A 168 6.25 25.73 9.99
C ARG A 168 7.74 25.88 9.72
N GLN A 169 8.52 24.84 9.98
CA GLN A 169 9.99 24.89 9.97
C GLN A 169 10.59 24.62 8.59
N ARG A 170 9.92 23.83 7.75
CA ARG A 170 10.38 23.38 6.43
C ARG A 170 11.82 22.83 6.47
N PRO A 171 12.08 21.80 7.29
CA PRO A 171 13.41 21.21 7.39
C PRO A 171 13.85 20.69 6.01
N ALA A 172 15.12 20.90 5.69
CA ALA A 172 15.70 20.34 4.47
C ALA A 172 15.77 18.81 4.56
N LEU A 173 15.31 18.12 3.52
CA LEU A 173 15.48 16.67 3.40
C LEU A 173 16.94 16.34 3.11
N GLN A 174 17.50 15.39 3.84
CA GLN A 174 18.83 14.84 3.56
C GLN A 174 18.69 13.60 2.68
N GLY A 175 19.47 13.49 1.60
CA GLY A 175 19.47 12.34 0.68
C GLY A 175 19.84 12.78 -0.73
N GLU A 176 20.47 11.90 -1.52
CA GLU A 176 20.83 12.23 -2.91
C GLU A 176 19.63 12.02 -3.84
N ARG A 177 18.93 10.89 -3.68
CA ARG A 177 17.86 10.47 -4.58
C ARG A 177 16.52 11.10 -4.21
N SER A 178 16.13 11.01 -2.94
CA SER A 178 14.85 11.53 -2.45
C SER A 178 14.78 13.06 -2.45
N ALA A 179 15.91 13.75 -2.35
CA ALA A 179 15.98 15.21 -2.42
C ALA A 179 16.34 15.75 -3.81
N ALA A 180 16.45 14.90 -4.84
CA ALA A 180 16.84 15.32 -6.19
C ALA A 180 15.87 16.37 -6.75
N ALA A 181 16.39 17.39 -7.43
CA ALA A 181 15.60 18.54 -7.91
C ALA A 181 14.39 18.12 -8.78
N GLN A 182 14.58 17.10 -9.65
CA GLN A 182 13.51 16.55 -10.48
C GLN A 182 12.38 15.90 -9.67
N VAL A 183 12.70 15.24 -8.55
CA VAL A 183 11.72 14.64 -7.64
C VAL A 183 10.93 15.75 -6.95
N GLN A 184 11.62 16.78 -6.46
CA GLN A 184 10.96 17.94 -5.84
C GLN A 184 10.03 18.67 -6.81
N ALA A 185 10.50 18.89 -8.05
CA ALA A 185 9.70 19.54 -9.09
C ALA A 185 8.44 18.74 -9.41
N ARG A 186 8.56 17.40 -9.53
CA ARG A 186 7.40 16.55 -9.78
C ARG A 186 6.43 16.50 -8.61
N LEU A 187 6.93 16.39 -7.37
CA LEU A 187 6.08 16.45 -6.18
C LEU A 187 5.33 17.79 -6.07
N LEU A 188 5.96 18.91 -6.43
CA LEU A 188 5.30 20.21 -6.47
C LEU A 188 4.17 20.25 -7.51
N GLU A 189 4.38 19.68 -8.69
CA GLU A 189 3.34 19.53 -9.72
C GLU A 189 2.17 18.68 -9.20
N ASP A 190 2.45 17.49 -8.66
CA ASP A 190 1.43 16.59 -8.12
C ASP A 190 0.65 17.25 -6.95
N ILE A 191 1.32 18.03 -6.08
CA ILE A 191 0.68 18.80 -5.01
C ILE A 191 -0.23 19.88 -5.59
N ARG A 192 0.21 20.65 -6.60
CA ARG A 192 -0.61 21.68 -7.25
C ARG A 192 -1.86 21.08 -7.88
N GLU A 193 -1.71 19.98 -8.63
CA GLU A 193 -2.81 19.26 -9.27
C GLU A 193 -3.81 18.73 -8.24
N SER A 194 -3.32 18.11 -7.16
CA SER A 194 -4.16 17.57 -6.08
C SER A 194 -4.94 18.65 -5.32
N HIS A 195 -4.50 19.91 -5.39
CA HIS A 195 -5.20 21.07 -4.83
C HIS A 195 -5.87 21.94 -5.90
N CYS A 196 -6.12 21.37 -7.09
CA CYS A 196 -6.78 22.02 -8.23
C CYS A 196 -6.21 23.39 -8.64
N GLN A 197 -4.90 23.60 -8.47
CA GLN A 197 -4.23 24.88 -8.71
C GLN A 197 -4.74 26.05 -7.82
N LEU A 198 -5.50 25.76 -6.76
CA LEU A 198 -6.05 26.77 -5.85
C LEU A 198 -5.19 27.00 -4.60
N LEU A 199 -4.23 26.10 -4.33
CA LEU A 199 -3.31 26.27 -3.21
C LEU A 199 -2.38 27.46 -3.46
N PRO A 200 -2.28 28.45 -2.54
CA PRO A 200 -1.37 29.58 -2.71
C PRO A 200 0.09 29.11 -2.84
N ASP A 201 0.83 29.70 -3.78
CA ASP A 201 2.24 29.35 -4.03
C ASP A 201 3.13 29.44 -2.79
N SER A 202 2.80 30.34 -1.86
CA SER A 202 3.50 30.48 -0.58
C SER A 202 3.40 29.26 0.33
N GLN A 203 2.38 28.40 0.15
CA GLN A 203 2.18 27.17 0.93
C GLN A 203 2.86 25.95 0.31
N LEU A 204 3.22 25.98 -0.98
CA LEU A 204 3.79 24.83 -1.68
C LEU A 204 5.10 24.30 -1.06
N PRO A 205 6.06 25.15 -0.63
CA PRO A 205 7.27 24.65 0.01
C PRO A 205 6.99 23.89 1.31
N ALA A 206 5.94 24.29 2.05
CA ALA A 206 5.54 23.62 3.28
C ALA A 206 4.87 22.27 3.00
N MET A 207 4.01 22.20 1.99
CA MET A 207 3.39 20.94 1.57
C MET A 207 4.42 19.95 1.02
N LEU A 208 5.39 20.42 0.23
CA LEU A 208 6.50 19.60 -0.25
C LEU A 208 7.31 19.01 0.90
N ALA A 209 7.66 19.85 1.89
CA ALA A 209 8.41 19.39 3.06
C ALA A 209 7.62 18.33 3.87
N VAL A 210 6.31 18.52 4.03
CA VAL A 210 5.44 17.51 4.68
C VAL A 210 5.43 16.21 3.89
N GLN A 211 5.20 16.26 2.57
CA GLN A 211 5.15 15.09 1.70
C GLN A 211 6.46 14.27 1.81
N GLN A 212 7.60 14.93 1.61
CA GLN A 212 8.92 14.28 1.70
C GLN A 212 9.19 13.67 3.08
N GLN A 213 8.77 14.32 4.16
CA GLN A 213 9.01 13.79 5.50
C GLN A 213 8.05 12.66 5.88
N ARG A 214 6.85 12.60 5.28
CA ARG A 214 5.99 11.41 5.36
C ARG A 214 6.66 10.22 4.68
N ASP A 215 7.20 10.43 3.48
CA ASP A 215 7.93 9.38 2.73
C ASP A 215 9.18 8.92 3.47
N ARG A 216 9.94 9.85 4.06
CA ARG A 216 11.08 9.51 4.94
C ARG A 216 10.66 8.69 6.14
N ARG A 217 9.61 9.10 6.86
CA ARG A 217 9.08 8.37 8.01
C ARG A 217 8.63 6.96 7.65
N MET A 218 7.93 6.78 6.53
CA MET A 218 7.51 5.46 6.06
C MET A 218 8.72 4.56 5.71
N ALA A 219 9.75 5.12 5.08
CA ALA A 219 10.98 4.38 4.79
C ALA A 219 11.72 3.94 6.07
N GLU A 220 11.84 4.84 7.07
CA GLU A 220 12.43 4.53 8.38
C GLU A 220 11.64 3.44 9.12
N ALA A 221 10.30 3.52 9.09
CA ALA A 221 9.44 2.50 9.67
C ALA A 221 9.65 1.13 8.98
N LEU A 222 9.75 1.11 7.64
CA LEU A 222 10.05 -0.11 6.88
C LEU A 222 11.45 -0.69 7.13
N LEU A 223 12.41 0.14 7.51
CA LEU A 223 13.76 -0.32 7.89
C LEU A 223 13.77 -0.98 9.26
N ALA A 224 13.03 -0.42 10.21
CA ALA A 224 12.92 -0.93 11.57
C ALA A 224 11.99 -2.14 11.70
N ALA A 225 11.06 -2.32 10.75
CA ALA A 225 10.05 -3.36 10.83
C ALA A 225 10.59 -4.78 10.54
N PRO A 226 10.06 -5.81 11.21
CA PRO A 226 10.38 -7.21 10.89
C PRO A 226 10.01 -7.56 9.45
N ARG A 227 10.96 -8.17 8.72
CA ARG A 227 10.77 -8.65 7.34
C ARG A 227 10.29 -10.10 7.34
N PRO A 228 9.61 -10.57 6.27
CA PRO A 228 9.12 -9.78 5.14
C PRO A 228 8.02 -8.78 5.55
N SER A 229 8.09 -7.54 5.05
CA SER A 229 7.13 -6.47 5.41
C SER A 229 6.21 -6.08 4.25
N LEU A 230 5.03 -5.53 4.59
CA LEU A 230 4.04 -5.03 3.64
C LEU A 230 3.64 -3.60 4.06
N LEU A 231 3.91 -2.60 3.22
CA LEU A 231 3.40 -1.23 3.38
C LEU A 231 2.17 -1.04 2.51
N LEU A 232 1.08 -0.55 3.12
CA LEU A 232 -0.12 -0.08 2.42
C LEU A 232 -0.21 1.44 2.57
N ALA A 233 -0.13 2.15 1.46
CA ALA A 233 -0.08 3.61 1.40
C ALA A 233 -0.64 4.13 0.08
N GLY A 234 -0.91 5.42 -0.01
CA GLY A 234 -1.32 6.10 -1.23
C GLY A 234 -0.30 5.90 -2.36
N ALA A 235 -0.77 5.82 -3.60
CA ALA A 235 0.05 5.49 -4.75
C ALA A 235 1.26 6.43 -4.92
N PHE A 236 1.12 7.72 -4.61
CA PHE A 236 2.24 8.67 -4.65
C PHE A 236 3.37 8.31 -3.67
N HIS A 237 3.04 7.78 -2.50
CA HIS A 237 4.03 7.40 -1.48
C HIS A 237 4.86 6.19 -1.89
N VAL A 238 4.30 5.24 -2.65
CA VAL A 238 5.01 3.99 -2.98
C VAL A 238 5.76 4.04 -4.32
N ARG A 239 5.58 5.11 -5.11
CA ARG A 239 6.17 5.28 -6.44
C ARG A 239 7.70 5.22 -6.39
N LYS A 240 8.29 4.38 -7.25
CA LYS A 240 9.74 4.19 -7.40
C LYS A 240 10.48 5.46 -7.82
N ASP A 241 9.81 6.34 -8.56
CA ASP A 241 10.36 7.59 -9.07
C ASP A 241 10.16 8.79 -8.14
N LEU A 242 9.43 8.66 -7.04
CA LEU A 242 9.08 9.81 -6.17
C LEU A 242 9.14 9.55 -4.67
N GLY A 243 8.57 8.44 -4.20
CA GLY A 243 8.25 8.26 -2.80
C GLY A 243 9.25 7.39 -2.05
N VAL A 244 8.72 6.62 -1.10
CA VAL A 244 9.42 5.73 -0.17
C VAL A 244 10.59 4.94 -0.79
N PRO A 245 10.50 4.35 -2.00
CA PRO A 245 11.64 3.67 -2.63
C PRO A 245 12.92 4.51 -2.74
N LEU A 246 12.82 5.82 -3.02
CA LEU A 246 13.97 6.71 -3.09
C LEU A 246 14.58 6.97 -1.71
N HIS A 247 13.73 7.11 -0.69
CA HIS A 247 14.18 7.29 0.70
C HIS A 247 14.84 6.02 1.23
N LEU A 248 14.31 4.84 0.94
CA LEU A 248 14.96 3.56 1.26
C LEU A 248 16.32 3.44 0.59
N ALA A 249 16.43 3.91 -0.66
CA ALA A 249 17.67 3.89 -1.40
C ALA A 249 18.75 4.81 -0.80
N ASP A 250 18.36 6.00 -0.32
CA ASP A 250 19.25 6.92 0.42
C ASP A 250 19.66 6.37 1.80
N LEU A 251 18.81 5.56 2.42
CA LEU A 251 19.07 4.91 3.71
C LEU A 251 19.80 3.56 3.57
N GLY A 252 20.33 3.23 2.39
CA GLY A 252 21.11 2.01 2.15
C GLY A 252 20.30 0.73 1.98
N ALA A 253 18.99 0.82 1.77
CA ALA A 253 18.07 -0.32 1.60
C ALA A 253 17.27 -0.27 0.29
N GLY A 254 17.90 0.17 -0.80
CA GLY A 254 17.25 0.30 -2.11
C GLY A 254 16.95 -1.01 -2.85
N ALA A 255 17.31 -2.17 -2.30
CA ALA A 255 17.12 -3.49 -2.92
C ALA A 255 16.10 -4.35 -2.14
N GLY A 256 15.59 -5.40 -2.80
CA GLY A 256 14.69 -6.38 -2.18
C GLY A 256 13.25 -5.89 -1.97
N GLN A 257 12.90 -4.76 -2.59
CA GLN A 257 11.54 -4.21 -2.60
C GLN A 257 10.80 -4.56 -3.89
N ALA A 258 9.50 -4.79 -3.80
CA ALA A 258 8.59 -4.86 -4.94
C ALA A 258 7.45 -3.85 -4.76
N VAL A 259 7.17 -3.06 -5.79
CA VAL A 259 6.13 -2.04 -5.80
C VAL A 259 4.97 -2.47 -6.69
N LEU A 260 3.78 -2.58 -6.09
CA LEU A 260 2.51 -2.78 -6.79
C LEU A 260 1.69 -1.50 -6.69
N ILE A 261 1.24 -0.94 -7.81
CA ILE A 261 0.24 0.13 -7.82
C ILE A 261 -1.11 -0.47 -8.21
N LEU A 262 -2.12 -0.25 -7.37
CA LEU A 262 -3.52 -0.44 -7.74
C LEU A 262 -3.98 0.86 -8.40
N ALA A 263 -4.34 0.78 -9.68
CA ALA A 263 -4.67 1.93 -10.51
C ALA A 263 -6.07 1.80 -11.07
N GLU A 264 -6.80 2.90 -11.14
CA GLU A 264 -8.05 2.92 -11.90
C GLU A 264 -7.77 2.74 -13.40
N VAL A 265 -8.63 2.02 -14.09
CA VAL A 265 -8.59 1.95 -15.55
C VAL A 265 -8.58 3.34 -16.18
N GLY A 266 -7.81 3.50 -17.26
CA GLY A 266 -7.58 4.80 -17.91
C GLY A 266 -6.50 5.66 -17.27
N LYS A 267 -5.96 5.29 -16.09
CA LYS A 267 -4.78 5.94 -15.49
C LYS A 267 -3.51 5.12 -15.78
N PRO A 268 -2.64 5.56 -16.71
CA PRO A 268 -1.45 4.79 -17.05
C PRO A 268 -0.45 4.74 -15.89
N VAL A 269 0.21 3.59 -15.73
CA VAL A 269 1.33 3.40 -14.80
C VAL A 269 2.54 2.94 -15.61
N SER A 270 3.70 3.55 -15.39
CA SER A 270 4.94 3.25 -16.11
C SER A 270 5.93 2.43 -15.26
N ALA A 271 6.90 1.79 -15.90
CA ALA A 271 7.95 1.02 -15.23
C ALA A 271 8.88 1.88 -14.34
N ALA A 272 8.88 3.21 -14.53
CA ALA A 272 9.57 4.13 -13.63
C ALA A 272 8.84 4.28 -12.28
N GLN A 273 7.52 4.03 -12.25
CA GLN A 273 6.67 4.24 -11.07
C GLN A 273 6.54 2.98 -10.21
N ALA A 274 6.48 1.79 -10.82
CA ALA A 274 6.26 0.54 -10.09
C ALA A 274 6.85 -0.67 -10.83
N ASP A 275 6.85 -1.83 -10.16
CA ASP A 275 7.19 -3.11 -10.78
C ASP A 275 5.94 -3.76 -11.39
N TYR A 276 4.80 -3.60 -10.70
CA TYR A 276 3.50 -4.12 -11.13
C TYR A 276 2.41 -3.05 -11.08
N ALA A 277 1.46 -3.15 -12.01
CA ALA A 277 0.21 -2.40 -11.96
C ALA A 277 -0.99 -3.35 -12.04
N TRP A 278 -1.99 -3.15 -11.19
CA TRP A 278 -3.27 -3.84 -11.27
C TRP A 278 -4.38 -2.82 -11.52
N PHE A 279 -5.05 -2.94 -12.68
CA PHE A 279 -6.10 -2.03 -13.08
C PHE A 279 -7.48 -2.41 -12.53
N THR A 280 -8.15 -1.49 -11.85
CA THR A 280 -9.44 -1.67 -11.19
C THR A 280 -10.51 -0.74 -11.76
N ALA A 281 -11.77 -0.97 -11.38
CA ALA A 281 -12.84 -0.03 -11.66
C ALA A 281 -12.53 1.35 -11.04
N ALA A 282 -13.09 2.40 -11.61
CA ALA A 282 -12.83 3.78 -11.23
C ALA A 282 -13.95 4.35 -10.34
N GLN A 283 -13.57 5.25 -9.43
CA GLN A 283 -14.52 6.10 -8.72
C GLN A 283 -14.87 7.35 -9.54
N PRO A 284 -16.08 7.90 -9.37
CA PRO A 284 -16.38 9.24 -9.86
C PRO A 284 -15.39 10.25 -9.28
N GLN A 285 -14.85 11.12 -10.13
CA GLN A 285 -13.96 12.17 -9.66
C GLN A 285 -14.72 13.08 -8.69
N GLN A 286 -14.29 13.09 -7.43
CA GLN A 286 -14.80 14.05 -6.46
C GLN A 286 -14.13 15.40 -6.70
N ASP A 287 -14.93 16.45 -6.89
CA ASP A 287 -14.42 17.81 -6.89
C ASP A 287 -14.19 18.27 -5.45
N HIS A 288 -13.08 17.84 -4.86
CA HIS A 288 -12.66 18.26 -3.52
C HIS A 288 -12.42 19.79 -3.42
N CYS A 289 -12.30 20.46 -4.57
CA CYS A 289 -12.06 21.88 -4.69
C CYS A 289 -13.34 22.69 -4.92
N ALA A 290 -14.50 22.06 -5.12
CA ALA A 290 -15.77 22.75 -5.27
C ALA A 290 -16.06 23.67 -4.07
N LYS A 291 -15.62 23.28 -2.87
CA LYS A 291 -15.76 24.07 -1.63
C LYS A 291 -14.69 25.15 -1.45
N LEU A 292 -13.63 25.13 -2.27
CA LEU A 292 -12.50 26.06 -2.23
C LEU A 292 -12.61 27.15 -3.32
N ARG A 293 -13.48 26.96 -4.32
CA ARG A 293 -13.77 27.96 -5.34
C ARG A 293 -14.75 29.01 -4.75
N PRO A 294 -14.47 30.32 -4.94
CA PRO A 294 -15.34 31.40 -4.47
C PRO A 294 -16.71 31.42 -5.16
#